data_AF-A0A5D6Y2N8-F1
#
_entry.id   AF-A0A5D6Y2N8-F1
#
_cell.length_a   1.000
_cell.length_b   1.000
_cell.length_c   1.000
_cell.angle_alpha   90.00
_cell.angle_beta   90.00
_cell.angle_gamma   90.00
#
_symmetry.space_group_name_H-M   'P 1'
#
loop_
_entity.id
_entity.type
_entity.pdbx_description
1 polymer ?
#
loop_
_entity_poly.entity_id
_entity_poly.type
_entity_poly.pdbx_seq_one_letter_code
_entity_poly.pdbx_strand_id
1 'polypeptide(L)'
;MTLVDFLLQLSTTAKRSTPLLLRHRIGVSKATATPDTAPSKKKARVAVPSPSKSAVIPILPAAPKDGGEDSKILFTYDRLVPGRLVRRYKRFLADVELVDAESALGGTPEARDAVPVDDAKVVTVYCPNTGPMVGLLELPNARVQLSKSDDPKRKYQYTLEMVQVDNGERRVWVGVHSTLANRMVEKAIAAQWLPELGRFSTFQREVTFAASSRVDFVLSGTGSDGVAREKYVEVKSVSFAHPTESPSSGAAATRFCALFPDTVSDRAQKHVAELTELIERRAARATDVPAPKETSAAVVFVVQRDDCHEFAPSFLHDAAFAALCARAAEKNVQLLGYAVALEPDEGNGRGQARLLQALPLYTHTPSENEANDDNSNVASQSTKQMKPTKARTTKNKTTSQTRK
;
A
#
# COMPACT_ATOMS: atom_id res chain seq x y z
N MET A 1 24.98 17.15 9.59
CA MET A 1 24.13 18.29 9.15
C MET A 1 22.70 17.80 9.21
N THR A 2 21.92 18.33 10.14
CA THR A 2 20.57 17.86 10.46
C THR A 2 19.56 18.35 9.41
N LEU A 3 18.50 17.57 9.21
CA LEU A 3 17.43 17.75 8.21
C LEU A 3 16.67 19.10 8.34
N VAL A 4 16.85 19.80 9.46
CA VAL A 4 16.27 21.12 9.75
C VAL A 4 16.97 22.24 8.98
N ASP A 5 18.28 22.13 8.68
CA ASP A 5 19.02 23.18 7.99
C ASP A 5 18.67 23.31 6.49
N PHE A 6 18.10 22.26 5.89
CA PHE A 6 17.71 22.26 4.47
C PHE A 6 16.36 22.97 4.23
N LEU A 7 15.50 23.07 5.24
CA LEU A 7 14.14 23.61 5.09
C LEU A 7 14.05 25.14 5.24
N LEU A 8 15.10 25.81 5.72
CA LEU A 8 15.12 27.27 5.87
C LEU A 8 15.65 28.04 4.66
N GLN A 9 16.16 27.37 3.62
CA GLN A 9 16.73 28.04 2.43
C GLN A 9 15.79 28.18 1.23
N LEU A 10 14.56 27.66 1.27
CA LEU A 10 13.61 27.75 0.14
C LEU A 10 12.47 28.78 0.34
N SER A 11 12.51 29.58 1.41
CA SER A 11 11.46 30.57 1.72
C SER A 11 11.82 32.02 1.36
N THR A 12 12.60 32.29 0.30
CA THR A 12 12.79 33.68 -0.17
C THR A 12 13.03 33.79 -1.68
N THR A 13 12.09 33.39 -2.54
CA THR A 13 11.82 34.10 -3.82
C THR A 13 10.63 33.52 -4.57
N ALA A 14 9.46 34.17 -4.47
CA ALA A 14 8.45 34.14 -5.53
C ALA A 14 7.43 35.27 -5.33
N LYS A 15 7.63 36.41 -6.00
CA LYS A 15 6.57 37.40 -6.24
C LYS A 15 6.15 37.35 -7.71
N ARG A 16 4.86 36.99 -7.89
CA ARG A 16 3.88 37.42 -8.91
C ARG A 16 4.32 37.56 -10.38
N SER A 17 3.69 36.78 -11.26
CA SER A 17 2.94 37.34 -12.40
C SER A 17 1.80 36.42 -12.85
N THR A 18 0.70 37.03 -13.28
CA THR A 18 -0.63 36.50 -13.61
C THR A 18 -0.73 35.84 -14.99
N PRO A 19 -1.61 34.83 -15.23
CA PRO A 19 -1.98 34.45 -16.58
C PRO A 19 -3.26 35.16 -17.07
N LEU A 20 -3.22 35.65 -18.31
CA LEU A 20 -4.36 36.15 -19.07
C LEU A 20 -5.31 34.99 -19.45
N LEU A 21 -6.61 35.16 -19.16
CA LEU A 21 -7.71 34.34 -19.66
C LEU A 21 -8.25 34.92 -20.97
N LEU A 22 -8.14 34.19 -22.08
CA LEU A 22 -8.83 34.52 -23.32
C LEU A 22 -10.16 33.77 -23.39
N ARG A 23 -11.25 34.53 -23.32
CA ARG A 23 -12.64 34.10 -23.50
C ARG A 23 -12.87 33.62 -24.94
N HIS A 24 -13.58 32.50 -25.12
CA HIS A 24 -14.32 32.22 -26.35
C HIS A 24 -15.81 32.14 -26.04
N ARG A 25 -16.58 32.96 -26.78
CA ARG A 25 -18.02 33.16 -26.66
C ARG A 25 -18.79 32.05 -27.36
N ILE A 26 -19.90 31.71 -26.72
CA ILE A 26 -20.98 30.84 -27.16
C ILE A 26 -21.79 31.52 -28.27
N GLY A 27 -22.21 30.75 -29.28
CA GLY A 27 -23.31 31.08 -30.19
C GLY A 27 -24.36 29.96 -30.14
N VAL A 28 -25.56 30.28 -29.66
CA VAL A 28 -26.74 29.38 -29.62
C VAL A 28 -27.78 29.94 -30.57
N SER A 29 -28.31 29.09 -31.46
CA SER A 29 -29.54 29.36 -32.23
C SER A 29 -30.67 28.48 -31.71
N LYS A 30 -31.80 29.11 -31.35
CA LYS A 30 -33.08 28.49 -31.00
C LYS A 30 -33.86 28.09 -32.26
N ALA A 31 -34.58 26.97 -32.20
CA ALA A 31 -35.85 26.79 -32.91
C ALA A 31 -36.78 25.87 -32.09
N THR A 32 -38.05 26.22 -32.06
CA THR A 32 -39.16 25.71 -31.25
C THR A 32 -40.10 24.83 -32.06
N ALA A 33 -40.66 23.75 -31.47
CA ALA A 33 -42.07 23.34 -31.57
C ALA A 33 -42.37 22.05 -30.76
N THR A 34 -43.52 22.06 -30.09
CA THR A 34 -44.19 21.00 -29.28
C THR A 34 -45.42 20.44 -30.06
N PRO A 35 -46.27 19.56 -29.48
CA PRO A 35 -46.08 18.35 -28.66
C PRO A 35 -46.84 17.14 -29.25
N ASP A 36 -46.62 15.92 -28.73
CA ASP A 36 -47.71 14.93 -28.71
C ASP A 36 -47.60 13.88 -27.59
N THR A 37 -48.71 13.18 -27.37
CA THR A 37 -49.28 12.70 -26.11
C THR A 37 -48.84 11.29 -25.63
N ALA A 38 -49.01 11.07 -24.30
CA ALA A 38 -48.94 9.88 -23.40
C ALA A 38 -49.07 8.43 -23.99
N PRO A 39 -48.68 7.31 -23.30
CA PRO A 39 -48.83 7.10 -21.84
C PRO A 39 -47.80 6.23 -21.05
N SER A 40 -47.81 6.46 -19.74
CA SER A 40 -47.60 5.55 -18.59
C SER A 40 -47.17 4.09 -18.86
N LYS A 41 -45.97 3.72 -18.40
CA LYS A 41 -45.60 2.33 -18.07
C LYS A 41 -44.89 2.27 -16.72
N LYS A 42 -45.48 1.51 -15.80
CA LYS A 42 -44.94 1.11 -14.49
C LYS A 42 -43.53 0.54 -14.68
N LYS A 43 -42.51 1.16 -14.06
CA LYS A 43 -41.19 0.53 -13.95
C LYS A 43 -41.24 -0.51 -12.83
N ALA A 44 -41.21 -1.77 -13.25
CA ALA A 44 -40.96 -2.91 -12.39
C ALA A 44 -39.66 -2.69 -11.59
N ARG A 45 -39.73 -2.97 -10.30
CA ARG A 45 -38.60 -2.99 -9.38
C ARG A 45 -37.64 -4.07 -9.87
N VAL A 46 -36.55 -3.67 -10.53
CA VAL A 46 -35.47 -4.59 -10.92
C VAL A 46 -34.86 -5.13 -9.63
N ALA A 47 -34.99 -6.43 -9.42
CA ALA A 47 -34.31 -7.13 -8.35
C ALA A 47 -32.79 -6.93 -8.53
N VAL A 48 -32.15 -6.40 -7.50
CA VAL A 48 -30.69 -6.27 -7.42
C VAL A 48 -30.10 -7.68 -7.49
N PRO A 49 -29.13 -7.96 -8.39
CA PRO A 49 -28.51 -9.28 -8.44
C PRO A 49 -27.74 -9.54 -7.14
N SER A 50 -27.92 -10.75 -6.59
CA SER A 50 -27.20 -11.27 -5.42
C SER A 50 -25.68 -11.21 -5.66
N PRO A 51 -24.84 -10.88 -4.65
CA PRO A 51 -23.40 -10.89 -4.82
C PRO A 51 -22.92 -12.32 -5.13
N SER A 52 -22.09 -12.46 -6.15
CA SER A 52 -21.40 -13.71 -6.48
C SER A 52 -20.76 -14.27 -5.21
N LYS A 53 -21.18 -15.46 -4.75
CA LYS A 53 -20.53 -16.13 -3.63
C LYS A 53 -19.10 -16.48 -4.05
N SER A 54 -18.10 -15.79 -3.50
CA SER A 54 -16.70 -16.19 -3.63
C SER A 54 -16.56 -17.65 -3.18
N ALA A 55 -15.80 -18.44 -3.93
CA ALA A 55 -15.61 -19.85 -3.61
C ALA A 55 -14.89 -20.01 -2.25
N VAL A 56 -15.40 -20.90 -1.41
CA VAL A 56 -14.75 -21.31 -0.16
C VAL A 56 -13.70 -22.38 -0.48
N ILE A 57 -12.45 -22.12 -0.11
CA ILE A 57 -11.31 -22.98 -0.40
C ILE A 57 -10.87 -23.68 0.90
N PRO A 58 -10.87 -25.02 0.96
CA PRO A 58 -10.41 -25.75 2.14
C PRO A 58 -8.88 -25.72 2.25
N ILE A 59 -8.38 -25.66 3.48
CA ILE A 59 -6.98 -25.92 3.79
C ILE A 59 -6.78 -27.43 3.83
N LEU A 60 -5.95 -27.92 2.92
CA LEU A 60 -5.55 -29.31 2.93
C LEU A 60 -4.58 -29.55 4.09
N PRO A 61 -4.63 -30.73 4.74
CA PRO A 61 -3.62 -31.11 5.71
C PRO A 61 -2.23 -31.01 5.05
N ALA A 62 -1.25 -30.47 5.76
CA ALA A 62 0.12 -30.45 5.27
C ALA A 62 0.54 -31.86 4.87
N ALA A 63 1.01 -32.05 3.63
CA ALA A 63 1.62 -33.30 3.23
C ALA A 63 2.79 -33.61 4.19
N PRO A 64 3.07 -34.90 4.49
CA PRO A 64 4.23 -35.25 5.30
C PRO A 64 5.48 -34.59 4.71
N LYS A 65 6.30 -34.00 5.58
CA LYS A 65 7.55 -33.36 5.21
C LYS A 65 8.50 -34.44 4.69
N ASP A 66 8.47 -34.72 3.40
CA ASP A 66 9.62 -35.35 2.74
C ASP A 66 10.80 -34.40 2.94
N GLY A 67 11.91 -34.92 3.48
CA GLY A 67 13.00 -34.19 4.12
C GLY A 67 13.86 -33.29 3.22
N GLY A 68 13.26 -32.50 2.34
CA GLY A 68 13.86 -31.34 1.70
C GLY A 68 13.62 -30.07 2.53
N GLU A 69 14.54 -29.11 2.47
CA GLU A 69 14.33 -27.76 3.01
C GLU A 69 12.94 -27.24 2.60
N ASP A 70 12.20 -26.67 3.57
CA ASP A 70 10.95 -25.97 3.31
C ASP A 70 11.29 -24.72 2.49
N SER A 71 11.38 -24.89 1.18
CA SER A 71 11.90 -23.88 0.24
C SER A 71 11.06 -22.62 0.21
N LYS A 72 9.89 -22.60 0.87
CA LYS A 72 9.00 -21.44 1.05
C LYS A 72 8.76 -20.62 -0.23
N ILE A 73 8.69 -21.31 -1.36
CA ILE A 73 8.45 -20.70 -2.67
C ILE A 73 6.99 -20.26 -2.79
N LEU A 74 6.78 -18.94 -2.88
CA LEU A 74 5.46 -18.31 -3.02
C LEU A 74 4.99 -18.27 -4.48
N PHE A 75 5.93 -18.13 -5.40
CA PHE A 75 5.64 -18.02 -6.82
C PHE A 75 6.84 -18.49 -7.66
N THR A 76 6.56 -19.09 -8.82
CA THR A 76 7.56 -19.49 -9.80
C THR A 76 7.28 -18.74 -11.11
N TYR A 77 8.33 -18.17 -11.68
CA TYR A 77 8.31 -17.57 -12.99
C TYR A 77 8.81 -18.59 -14.01
N ASP A 78 7.91 -19.13 -14.83
CA ASP A 78 8.25 -20.17 -15.81
C ASP A 78 9.05 -19.64 -17.00
N ARG A 79 8.88 -18.35 -17.29
CA ARG A 79 9.56 -17.65 -18.39
C ARG A 79 9.84 -16.21 -18.01
N LEU A 80 11.10 -15.92 -17.70
CA LEU A 80 11.66 -14.59 -17.53
C LEU A 80 12.55 -14.23 -18.72
N VAL A 81 12.44 -12.99 -19.15
CA VAL A 81 13.25 -12.39 -20.20
C VAL A 81 13.95 -11.17 -19.62
N PRO A 82 15.30 -11.13 -19.61
CA PRO A 82 16.03 -9.98 -19.10
C PRO A 82 15.91 -8.79 -20.07
N GLY A 83 15.99 -7.58 -19.51
CA GLY A 83 15.98 -6.36 -20.31
C GLY A 83 16.57 -5.16 -19.57
N ARG A 84 16.57 -4.01 -20.24
CA ARG A 84 16.95 -2.70 -19.68
C ARG A 84 15.81 -1.72 -19.78
N LEU A 85 15.47 -1.10 -18.66
CA LEU A 85 14.42 -0.10 -18.59
C LEU A 85 14.87 1.20 -19.28
N VAL A 86 14.26 1.53 -20.41
CA VAL A 86 14.51 2.81 -21.10
C VAL A 86 13.73 3.92 -20.41
N ARG A 87 12.42 3.70 -20.20
CA ARG A 87 11.54 4.66 -19.53
C ARG A 87 10.20 4.04 -19.14
N ARG A 88 9.57 4.57 -18.10
CA ARG A 88 8.18 4.28 -17.74
C ARG A 88 7.29 5.49 -18.05
N TYR A 89 6.10 5.27 -18.58
CA TYR A 89 5.17 6.34 -18.94
C TYR A 89 3.72 5.88 -18.85
N LYS A 90 2.79 6.85 -18.77
CA LYS A 90 1.34 6.61 -18.63
C LYS A 90 0.99 5.69 -17.45
N ARG A 91 1.87 5.54 -16.45
CA ARG A 91 1.79 4.63 -15.29
C ARG A 91 1.85 3.13 -15.62
N PHE A 92 1.15 2.68 -16.65
CA PHE A 92 0.98 1.26 -16.97
C PHE A 92 1.84 0.76 -18.15
N LEU A 93 2.72 1.60 -18.71
CA LEU A 93 3.62 1.20 -19.80
C LEU A 93 5.08 1.51 -19.45
N ALA A 94 5.97 0.71 -20.00
CA ALA A 94 7.39 1.00 -20.04
C ALA A 94 7.96 0.57 -21.38
N ASP A 95 8.98 1.28 -21.86
CA ASP A 95 9.82 0.83 -22.96
C ASP A 95 11.04 0.13 -22.36
N VAL A 96 11.32 -1.08 -22.85
CA VAL A 96 12.38 -1.95 -22.36
C VAL A 96 13.15 -2.49 -23.55
N GLU A 97 14.46 -2.38 -23.53
CA GLU A 97 15.33 -3.07 -24.47
C GLU A 97 15.53 -4.52 -24.03
N LEU A 98 15.28 -5.48 -24.91
CA LEU A 98 15.48 -6.90 -24.62
C LEU A 98 16.96 -7.28 -24.67
N VAL A 99 17.41 -8.03 -23.67
CA VAL A 99 18.78 -8.55 -23.59
C VAL A 99 18.75 -10.06 -23.83
N ASP A 100 19.70 -10.56 -24.62
CA ASP A 100 19.84 -12.00 -24.87
C ASP A 100 20.43 -12.69 -23.63
N ALA A 101 19.99 -13.91 -23.32
CA ALA A 101 20.33 -14.60 -22.06
C ALA A 101 21.86 -14.80 -21.87
N GLU A 102 22.59 -15.07 -22.96
CA GLU A 102 24.06 -15.18 -22.92
C GLU A 102 24.72 -13.85 -22.52
N SER A 103 24.23 -12.73 -23.06
CA SER A 103 24.70 -11.39 -22.70
C SER A 103 24.30 -10.98 -21.28
N ALA A 104 23.20 -11.53 -20.76
CA ALA A 104 22.78 -11.31 -19.38
C ALA A 104 23.69 -12.02 -18.35
N LEU A 105 24.39 -13.10 -18.76
CA LEU A 105 25.27 -13.92 -17.91
C LEU A 105 26.78 -13.61 -18.07
N GLY A 106 27.19 -12.92 -19.13
CA GLY A 106 28.60 -12.58 -19.37
C GLY A 106 29.10 -11.36 -18.57
N GLY A 107 30.40 -11.33 -18.25
CA GLY A 107 31.08 -10.15 -17.69
C GLY A 107 30.80 -9.85 -16.21
N THR A 108 31.47 -8.82 -15.68
CA THR A 108 31.18 -8.28 -14.34
C THR A 108 29.84 -7.53 -14.35
N PRO A 109 29.16 -7.34 -13.20
CA PRO A 109 27.93 -6.56 -13.14
C PRO A 109 28.05 -5.18 -13.81
N GLU A 110 29.18 -4.52 -13.65
CA GLU A 110 29.47 -3.21 -14.24
C GLU A 110 29.58 -3.28 -15.77
N ALA A 111 30.20 -4.34 -16.29
CA ALA A 111 30.29 -4.59 -17.72
C ALA A 111 28.91 -4.89 -18.33
N ARG A 112 28.03 -5.55 -17.58
CA ARG A 112 26.63 -5.73 -17.99
C ARG A 112 25.94 -4.37 -18.05
N ASP A 113 26.06 -3.51 -17.05
CA ASP A 113 25.34 -2.23 -17.03
C ASP A 113 25.80 -1.23 -18.11
N ALA A 114 27.04 -1.35 -18.58
CA ALA A 114 27.62 -0.48 -19.60
C ALA A 114 27.23 -0.80 -21.05
N VAL A 115 26.44 -1.86 -21.30
CA VAL A 115 25.98 -2.20 -22.66
C VAL A 115 25.02 -1.11 -23.16
N PRO A 116 25.35 -0.39 -24.26
CA PRO A 116 24.49 0.65 -24.82
C PRO A 116 23.14 0.07 -25.26
N VAL A 117 22.10 0.89 -25.15
CA VAL A 117 20.76 0.51 -25.64
C VAL A 117 20.75 0.50 -27.16
N ASP A 118 20.38 -0.63 -27.74
CA ASP A 118 20.04 -0.78 -29.16
C ASP A 118 18.54 -0.53 -29.35
N ASP A 119 18.21 0.64 -29.90
CA ASP A 119 16.83 1.06 -30.18
C ASP A 119 16.05 0.04 -31.04
N ALA A 120 16.72 -0.78 -31.85
CA ALA A 120 16.08 -1.81 -32.66
C ALA A 120 15.46 -2.95 -31.84
N LYS A 121 15.86 -3.12 -30.57
CA LYS A 121 15.37 -4.17 -29.65
C LYS A 121 14.41 -3.66 -28.57
N VAL A 122 13.99 -2.40 -28.64
CA VAL A 122 13.08 -1.80 -27.67
C VAL A 122 11.64 -2.26 -27.90
N VAL A 123 11.03 -2.81 -26.85
CA VAL A 123 9.63 -3.22 -26.84
C VAL A 123 8.84 -2.47 -25.76
N THR A 124 7.58 -2.16 -26.05
CA THR A 124 6.66 -1.64 -25.03
C THR A 124 6.08 -2.79 -24.20
N VAL A 125 6.23 -2.72 -22.89
CA VAL A 125 5.77 -3.72 -21.92
C VAL A 125 4.65 -3.17 -21.04
N TYR A 126 3.83 -4.06 -20.48
CA TYR A 126 2.86 -3.70 -19.46
C TYR A 126 3.55 -3.53 -18.10
N CYS A 127 3.28 -2.42 -17.41
CA CYS A 127 3.74 -2.18 -16.04
C CYS A 127 2.56 -2.39 -15.05
N PRO A 128 2.55 -3.50 -14.29
CA PRO A 128 1.48 -3.85 -13.33
C PRO A 128 1.61 -3.11 -11.99
N ASN A 129 2.09 -1.87 -12.03
CA ASN A 129 2.17 -0.96 -10.90
C ASN A 129 1.54 0.38 -11.28
N THR A 130 0.59 0.88 -10.51
CA THR A 130 -0.07 2.17 -10.77
C THR A 130 0.49 3.33 -9.95
N GLY A 131 1.33 3.03 -8.96
CA GLY A 131 2.01 4.02 -8.11
C GLY A 131 3.19 4.67 -8.82
N PRO A 132 3.85 5.65 -8.21
CA PRO A 132 5.03 6.32 -8.79
C PRO A 132 6.25 5.40 -8.92
N MET A 133 6.35 4.31 -8.15
CA MET A 133 7.55 3.46 -8.08
C MET A 133 8.77 4.25 -7.61
N VAL A 134 8.61 5.01 -6.52
CA VAL A 134 9.70 5.81 -5.92
C VAL A 134 10.89 4.90 -5.60
N GLY A 135 12.11 5.32 -5.93
CA GLY A 135 13.33 4.57 -5.67
C GLY A 135 13.65 3.47 -6.69
N LEU A 136 12.82 3.29 -7.73
CA LEU A 136 13.00 2.22 -8.73
C LEU A 136 13.30 2.73 -10.14
N LEU A 137 13.21 4.03 -10.40
CA LEU A 137 13.25 4.60 -11.75
C LEU A 137 14.42 5.56 -11.95
N GLU A 138 15.25 5.76 -10.93
CA GLU A 138 16.35 6.72 -10.93
C GLU A 138 17.58 6.21 -11.68
N LEU A 139 17.77 4.89 -11.74
CA LEU A 139 18.88 4.29 -12.46
C LEU A 139 18.58 4.27 -13.97
N PRO A 140 19.38 4.96 -14.80
CA PRO A 140 19.23 4.86 -16.25
C PRO A 140 19.53 3.43 -16.70
N ASN A 141 18.71 2.89 -17.62
CA ASN A 141 18.86 1.55 -18.17
C ASN A 141 18.91 0.44 -17.10
N ALA A 142 18.20 0.64 -15.97
CA ALA A 142 18.11 -0.33 -14.90
C ALA A 142 17.75 -1.71 -15.44
N ARG A 143 18.42 -2.76 -14.92
CA ARG A 143 18.12 -4.13 -15.31
C ARG A 143 16.71 -4.49 -14.87
N VAL A 144 15.99 -5.20 -15.72
CA VAL A 144 14.63 -5.65 -15.45
C VAL A 144 14.47 -7.12 -15.83
N GLN A 145 13.46 -7.76 -15.23
CA GLN A 145 12.97 -9.06 -15.69
C GLN A 145 11.51 -8.93 -16.11
N LEU A 146 11.21 -9.53 -17.25
CA LEU A 146 9.89 -9.52 -17.86
C LEU A 146 9.32 -10.93 -17.88
N SER A 147 8.05 -11.10 -17.52
CA SER A 147 7.32 -12.31 -17.92
C SER A 147 6.82 -12.15 -19.36
N LYS A 148 6.78 -13.25 -20.12
CA LYS A 148 6.24 -13.29 -21.48
C LYS A 148 4.99 -14.15 -21.54
N SER A 149 3.90 -13.60 -22.06
CA SER A 149 2.67 -14.33 -22.35
C SER A 149 2.64 -14.80 -23.80
N ASP A 150 2.22 -16.05 -24.00
CA ASP A 150 2.00 -16.64 -25.33
C ASP A 150 0.59 -16.37 -25.88
N ASP A 151 -0.25 -15.61 -25.16
CA ASP A 151 -1.60 -15.25 -25.64
C ASP A 151 -1.51 -14.24 -26.78
N PRO A 152 -1.83 -14.63 -28.03
CA PRO A 152 -1.70 -13.75 -29.19
C PRO A 152 -2.68 -12.57 -29.15
N LYS A 153 -3.70 -12.61 -28.27
CA LYS A 153 -4.68 -11.53 -28.11
C LYS A 153 -4.17 -10.40 -27.23
N ARG A 154 -3.08 -10.59 -26.49
CA ARG A 154 -2.52 -9.55 -25.62
C ARG A 154 -1.87 -8.47 -26.46
N LYS A 155 -2.28 -7.22 -26.19
CA LYS A 155 -1.66 -6.04 -26.80
C LYS A 155 -0.18 -5.90 -26.46
N TYR A 156 0.19 -6.23 -25.21
CA TYR A 156 1.57 -6.24 -24.73
C TYR A 156 1.90 -7.65 -24.26
N GLN A 157 2.81 -8.33 -24.97
CA GLN A 157 3.20 -9.72 -24.65
C GLN A 157 4.02 -9.81 -23.37
N TYR A 158 4.72 -8.73 -23.02
CA TYR A 158 5.63 -8.67 -21.89
C TYR A 158 5.02 -7.90 -20.72
N THR A 159 5.25 -8.40 -19.51
CA THR A 159 4.89 -7.73 -18.25
C THR A 159 6.16 -7.48 -17.45
N LEU A 160 6.35 -6.25 -16.97
CA LEU A 160 7.46 -5.90 -16.08
C LEU A 160 7.22 -6.52 -14.70
N GLU A 161 8.07 -7.45 -14.28
CA GLU A 161 7.92 -8.17 -13.00
C GLU A 161 8.78 -7.56 -11.90
N MET A 162 10.04 -7.25 -12.22
CA MET A 162 11.01 -6.72 -11.27
C MET A 162 12.01 -5.78 -11.92
N VAL A 163 12.52 -4.84 -11.12
CA VAL A 163 13.56 -3.87 -11.47
C VAL A 163 14.72 -4.06 -10.50
N GLN A 164 15.94 -4.04 -11.00
CA GLN A 164 17.14 -4.11 -10.16
C GLN A 164 17.55 -2.70 -9.73
N VAL A 165 17.72 -2.52 -8.43
CA VAL A 165 18.22 -1.27 -7.84
C VAL A 165 19.59 -1.50 -7.21
N ASP A 166 20.31 -0.42 -6.93
CA ASP A 166 21.48 -0.42 -6.05
C ASP A 166 21.06 0.14 -4.70
N ASN A 167 21.31 -0.59 -3.62
CA ASN A 167 21.05 -0.11 -2.27
C ASN A 167 22.29 0.49 -1.59
N GLY A 168 23.41 0.62 -2.31
CA GLY A 168 24.70 1.10 -1.81
C GLY A 168 25.64 -0.02 -1.32
N GLU A 169 25.12 -1.22 -1.07
CA GLU A 169 25.90 -2.39 -0.66
C GLU A 169 25.90 -3.49 -1.73
N ARG A 170 24.76 -3.70 -2.37
CA ARG A 170 24.58 -4.67 -3.45
C ARG A 170 23.42 -4.29 -4.38
N ARG A 171 23.38 -4.98 -5.51
CA ARG A 171 22.20 -5.00 -6.38
C ARG A 171 21.06 -5.80 -5.75
N VAL A 172 19.85 -5.27 -5.82
CA VAL A 172 18.64 -5.87 -5.24
C VAL A 172 17.53 -5.93 -6.29
N TRP A 173 16.91 -7.09 -6.44
CA TRP A 173 15.70 -7.23 -7.26
C TRP A 173 14.48 -6.77 -6.47
N VAL A 174 13.75 -5.81 -7.03
CA VAL A 174 12.52 -5.27 -6.43
C VAL A 174 11.33 -5.58 -7.32
N GLY A 175 10.33 -6.23 -6.74
CA GLY A 175 9.10 -6.62 -7.44
C GLY A 175 8.17 -5.44 -7.60
N VAL A 176 7.62 -5.28 -8.80
CA VAL A 176 6.71 -4.16 -9.13
C VAL A 176 5.27 -4.63 -9.36
N HIS A 177 5.06 -5.94 -9.45
CA HIS A 177 3.77 -6.55 -9.75
C HIS A 177 2.88 -6.60 -8.52
N SER A 178 2.09 -5.56 -8.34
CA SER A 178 1.18 -5.40 -7.19
C SER A 178 0.18 -6.56 -7.02
N THR A 179 -0.47 -7.01 -8.10
CA THR A 179 -1.45 -8.12 -8.02
C THR A 179 -0.83 -9.48 -7.77
N LEU A 180 0.48 -9.64 -8.01
CA LEU A 180 1.20 -10.87 -7.69
C LEU A 180 1.32 -11.05 -6.17
N ALA A 181 1.33 -9.97 -5.39
CA ALA A 181 1.34 -10.02 -3.92
C ALA A 181 0.16 -10.83 -3.36
N ASN A 182 -1.04 -10.68 -3.93
CA ASN A 182 -2.21 -11.46 -3.50
C ASN A 182 -1.99 -12.96 -3.74
N ARG A 183 -1.45 -13.34 -4.91
CA ARG A 183 -1.15 -14.76 -5.21
C ARG A 183 -0.09 -15.33 -4.28
N MET A 184 0.92 -14.54 -3.95
CA MET A 184 1.96 -14.93 -3.00
C MET A 184 1.38 -15.15 -1.59
N VAL A 185 0.56 -14.22 -1.10
CA VAL A 185 -0.12 -14.36 0.20
C VAL A 185 -1.08 -15.54 0.21
N GLU A 186 -1.81 -15.77 -0.88
CA GLU A 186 -2.68 -16.93 -1.02
C GLU A 186 -1.90 -18.24 -0.87
N LYS A 187 -0.75 -18.37 -1.56
CA LYS A 187 0.12 -19.54 -1.45
C LYS A 187 0.59 -19.74 0.00
N ALA A 188 0.98 -18.65 0.67
CA ALA A 188 1.42 -18.67 2.06
C ALA A 188 0.28 -19.05 3.04
N ILE A 189 -0.96 -18.57 2.79
CA ILE A 189 -2.16 -18.95 3.54
C ILE A 189 -2.44 -20.45 3.37
N ALA A 190 -2.43 -20.94 2.12
CA ALA A 190 -2.68 -22.35 1.83
C ALA A 190 -1.64 -23.28 2.46
N ALA A 191 -0.38 -22.84 2.54
CA ALA A 191 0.72 -23.57 3.17
C ALA A 191 0.85 -23.30 4.68
N GLN A 192 0.01 -22.44 5.26
CA GLN A 192 0.07 -22.01 6.66
C GLN A 192 1.43 -21.44 7.09
N TRP A 193 2.11 -20.72 6.21
CA TRP A 193 3.42 -20.12 6.46
C TRP A 193 3.38 -18.77 7.20
N LEU A 194 2.18 -18.23 7.47
CA LEU A 194 1.94 -16.97 8.16
C LEU A 194 1.29 -17.25 9.54
N PRO A 195 2.07 -17.66 10.56
CA PRO A 195 1.53 -18.16 11.82
C PRO A 195 0.67 -17.14 12.57
N GLU A 196 0.91 -15.83 12.42
CA GLU A 196 0.15 -14.75 13.07
C GLU A 196 -1.30 -14.66 12.57
N LEU A 197 -1.60 -15.24 11.40
CA LEU A 197 -2.97 -15.36 10.91
C LEU A 197 -3.81 -16.36 11.73
N GLY A 198 -3.17 -17.16 12.57
CA GLY A 198 -3.83 -18.10 13.47
C GLY A 198 -4.30 -19.37 12.75
N ARG A 199 -5.13 -20.16 13.44
CA ARG A 199 -5.66 -21.41 12.89
C ARG A 199 -6.96 -21.16 12.13
N PHE A 200 -7.03 -21.70 10.92
CA PHE A 200 -8.21 -21.66 10.05
C PHE A 200 -8.27 -22.95 9.24
N SER A 201 -9.46 -23.30 8.77
CA SER A 201 -9.71 -24.50 7.96
C SER A 201 -10.12 -24.18 6.53
N THR A 202 -10.53 -22.93 6.28
CA THR A 202 -10.93 -22.47 4.95
C THR A 202 -10.54 -21.01 4.74
N PHE A 203 -10.47 -20.58 3.48
CA PHE A 203 -10.42 -19.17 3.13
C PHE A 203 -11.25 -18.86 1.88
N GLN A 204 -11.64 -17.61 1.73
CA GLN A 204 -12.32 -17.06 0.55
C GLN A 204 -11.53 -15.87 0.02
N ARG A 205 -11.58 -15.64 -1.30
CA ARG A 205 -10.94 -14.49 -1.97
C ARG A 205 -11.95 -13.36 -2.21
N GLU A 206 -11.46 -12.12 -2.28
CA GLU A 206 -12.20 -10.96 -2.80
C GLU A 206 -13.58 -10.77 -2.14
N VAL A 207 -13.64 -10.91 -0.81
CA VAL A 207 -14.92 -10.91 -0.07
C VAL A 207 -15.38 -9.48 0.15
N THR A 208 -16.58 -9.15 -0.33
CA THR A 208 -17.22 -7.87 -0.02
C THR A 208 -17.53 -7.77 1.47
N PHE A 209 -17.01 -6.74 2.13
CA PHE A 209 -17.20 -6.50 3.57
C PHE A 209 -17.79 -5.12 3.90
N ALA A 210 -17.76 -4.21 2.93
CA ALA A 210 -18.42 -2.90 2.97
C ALA A 210 -19.11 -2.61 1.63
N ALA A 211 -19.89 -1.53 1.56
CA ALA A 211 -20.75 -1.24 0.40
C ALA A 211 -20.00 -1.17 -0.95
N SER A 212 -18.73 -0.77 -0.94
CA SER A 212 -17.93 -0.60 -2.16
C SER A 212 -16.48 -1.09 -2.00
N SER A 213 -16.24 -2.00 -1.05
CA SER A 213 -14.91 -2.53 -0.77
C SER A 213 -14.93 -4.03 -0.57
N ARG A 214 -13.86 -4.65 -1.05
CA ARG A 214 -13.55 -6.07 -0.92
C ARG A 214 -12.24 -6.19 -0.18
N VAL A 215 -12.17 -7.20 0.67
CA VAL A 215 -10.92 -7.62 1.31
C VAL A 215 -10.34 -8.76 0.48
N ASP A 216 -9.02 -8.85 0.43
CA ASP A 216 -8.35 -9.85 -0.41
C ASP A 216 -8.67 -11.27 0.06
N PHE A 217 -8.67 -11.53 1.38
CA PHE A 217 -9.06 -12.82 1.93
C PHE A 217 -9.94 -12.73 3.19
N VAL A 218 -10.78 -13.74 3.39
CA VAL A 218 -11.40 -14.04 4.70
C VAL A 218 -11.08 -15.47 5.06
N LEU A 219 -10.40 -15.63 6.19
CA LEU A 219 -10.07 -16.92 6.78
C LEU A 219 -11.16 -17.33 7.75
N SER A 220 -11.51 -18.61 7.78
CA SER A 220 -12.53 -19.12 8.69
C SER A 220 -12.09 -20.44 9.33
N GLY A 221 -12.39 -20.58 10.62
CA GLY A 221 -12.12 -21.79 11.37
C GLY A 221 -12.88 -21.81 12.70
N THR A 222 -12.66 -22.89 13.46
CA THR A 222 -13.23 -23.07 14.80
C THR A 222 -12.09 -23.35 15.76
N GLY A 223 -12.09 -22.72 16.93
CA GLY A 223 -11.07 -23.02 17.94
C GLY A 223 -11.27 -24.34 18.64
N SER A 224 -10.30 -24.67 19.49
CA SER A 224 -10.41 -25.76 20.45
C SER A 224 -11.54 -25.55 21.46
N ASP A 225 -11.93 -24.29 21.69
CA ASP A 225 -13.07 -23.87 22.52
C ASP A 225 -14.43 -23.99 21.80
N GLY A 226 -14.46 -24.44 20.55
CA GLY A 226 -15.68 -24.53 19.74
C GLY A 226 -16.17 -23.20 19.19
N VAL A 227 -15.47 -22.08 19.44
CA VAL A 227 -15.86 -20.75 18.99
C VAL A 227 -15.47 -20.56 17.52
N ALA A 228 -16.42 -20.10 16.70
CA ALA A 228 -16.18 -19.77 15.30
C ALA A 228 -15.34 -18.48 15.20
N ARG A 229 -14.33 -18.50 14.32
CA ARG A 229 -13.40 -17.39 14.10
C ARG A 229 -13.38 -16.98 12.64
N GLU A 230 -13.41 -15.68 12.39
CA GLU A 230 -13.15 -15.07 11.10
C GLU A 230 -11.97 -14.10 11.20
N LYS A 231 -11.06 -14.17 10.23
CA LYS A 231 -9.99 -13.19 10.07
C LYS A 231 -10.02 -12.59 8.67
N TYR A 232 -10.21 -11.28 8.60
CA TYR A 232 -10.19 -10.50 7.36
C TYR A 232 -8.75 -10.10 7.05
N VAL A 233 -8.24 -10.39 5.85
CA VAL A 233 -6.83 -10.16 5.48
C VAL A 233 -6.75 -9.29 4.24
N GLU A 234 -6.25 -8.06 4.43
CA GLU A 234 -5.93 -7.13 3.35
C GLU A 234 -4.44 -7.25 3.01
N VAL A 235 -4.09 -7.22 1.72
CA VAL A 235 -2.73 -7.33 1.21
C VAL A 235 -2.28 -5.99 0.64
N LYS A 236 -1.06 -5.57 0.99
CA LYS A 236 -0.39 -4.40 0.42
C LYS A 236 0.93 -4.82 -0.18
N SER A 237 1.15 -4.46 -1.45
CA SER A 237 2.44 -4.65 -2.11
C SER A 237 3.36 -3.48 -1.78
N VAL A 238 4.55 -3.76 -1.25
CA VAL A 238 5.53 -2.76 -0.83
C VAL A 238 6.82 -2.93 -1.63
N SER A 239 7.26 -1.85 -2.26
CA SER A 239 8.50 -1.83 -3.07
C SER A 239 9.46 -0.72 -2.65
N PHE A 240 8.94 0.35 -2.05
CA PHE A 240 9.75 1.48 -1.59
C PHE A 240 10.45 1.13 -0.28
N ALA A 241 11.75 1.46 -0.22
CA ALA A 241 12.57 1.34 0.96
C ALA A 241 13.21 2.69 1.28
N HIS A 242 13.14 3.06 2.56
CA HIS A 242 13.73 4.26 3.08
C HIS A 242 14.94 3.91 3.95
N PRO A 243 16.12 4.53 3.74
CA PRO A 243 17.26 4.29 4.62
C PRO A 243 16.92 4.78 6.04
N THR A 244 17.30 3.99 7.05
CA THR A 244 17.18 4.31 8.47
C THR A 244 18.57 4.31 9.10
N GLU A 245 18.75 5.13 10.15
CA GLU A 245 20.02 5.17 10.87
C GLU A 245 20.34 3.80 11.49
N SER A 246 21.61 3.40 11.39
CA SER A 246 22.10 2.23 12.12
C SER A 246 22.08 2.54 13.62
N PRO A 247 21.65 1.60 14.49
CA PRO A 247 21.83 1.78 15.93
C PRO A 247 23.27 2.17 16.25
N SER A 248 23.45 3.04 17.23
CA SER A 248 24.75 3.58 17.69
C SER A 248 25.77 2.52 18.16
N SER A 249 25.45 1.23 18.04
CA SER A 249 26.34 0.09 18.27
C SER A 249 27.10 -0.33 16.99
N GLY A 250 28.01 0.53 16.52
CA GLY A 250 29.24 0.14 15.79
C GLY A 250 29.14 -0.63 14.46
N ALA A 251 27.94 -0.96 13.94
CA ALA A 251 27.78 -1.59 12.63
C ALA A 251 27.52 -0.54 11.56
N ALA A 252 28.45 -0.40 10.62
CA ALA A 252 28.49 0.62 9.57
C ALA A 252 27.53 0.39 8.37
N ALA A 253 26.61 -0.57 8.45
CA ALA A 253 25.69 -0.91 7.36
C ALA A 253 24.42 -0.05 7.42
N THR A 254 23.96 0.41 6.25
CA THR A 254 22.72 1.21 6.15
C THR A 254 21.53 0.28 6.35
N ARG A 255 20.63 0.62 7.27
CA ARG A 255 19.37 -0.14 7.44
C ARG A 255 18.30 0.43 6.53
N PHE A 256 17.30 -0.38 6.22
CA PHE A 256 16.20 0.02 5.35
C PHE A 256 14.85 -0.37 5.94
N CYS A 257 13.94 0.59 5.99
CA CYS A 257 12.54 0.40 6.34
C CYS A 257 11.68 0.37 5.07
N ALA A 258 10.93 -0.70 4.88
CA ALA A 258 9.95 -0.81 3.79
C ALA A 258 8.72 0.03 4.12
N LEU A 259 8.38 1.00 3.28
CA LEU A 259 7.30 1.94 3.56
C LEU A 259 6.16 1.81 2.54
N PHE A 260 4.93 1.77 3.04
CA PHE A 260 3.73 1.80 2.20
C PHE A 260 2.70 2.83 2.69
N PRO A 261 2.10 3.63 1.81
CA PRO A 261 2.35 3.70 0.37
C PRO A 261 3.59 4.55 0.03
N ASP A 262 3.99 4.57 -1.24
CA ASP A 262 5.02 5.47 -1.80
C ASP A 262 4.44 6.77 -2.38
N THR A 263 3.13 6.97 -2.20
CA THR A 263 2.37 8.19 -2.53
C THR A 263 1.03 8.17 -1.82
N VAL A 264 0.33 9.31 -1.74
CA VAL A 264 -1.03 9.36 -1.17
C VAL A 264 -1.95 8.35 -1.85
N SER A 265 -2.68 7.57 -1.04
CA SER A 265 -3.57 6.51 -1.53
C SER A 265 -4.92 6.52 -0.81
N ASP A 266 -5.85 7.33 -1.32
CA ASP A 266 -7.24 7.39 -0.82
C ASP A 266 -7.91 6.01 -0.78
N ARG A 267 -7.56 5.13 -1.72
CA ARG A 267 -8.05 3.74 -1.73
C ARG A 267 -7.54 2.95 -0.53
N ALA A 268 -6.24 3.03 -0.23
CA ALA A 268 -5.66 2.32 0.90
C ALA A 268 -6.20 2.86 2.23
N GLN A 269 -6.32 4.19 2.35
CA GLN A 269 -6.94 4.86 3.49
C GLN A 269 -8.37 4.35 3.71
N LYS A 270 -9.21 4.39 2.68
CA LYS A 270 -10.60 3.91 2.74
C LYS A 270 -10.69 2.46 3.20
N HIS A 271 -9.87 1.58 2.61
CA HIS A 271 -9.91 0.15 2.94
C HIS A 271 -9.57 -0.11 4.41
N VAL A 272 -8.50 0.50 4.95
CA VAL A 272 -8.14 0.36 6.37
C VAL A 272 -9.22 0.94 7.29
N ALA A 273 -9.80 2.09 6.92
CA ALA A 273 -10.86 2.72 7.71
C ALA A 273 -12.11 1.82 7.80
N GLU A 274 -12.59 1.31 6.66
CA GLU A 274 -13.76 0.43 6.62
C GLU A 274 -13.48 -0.92 7.30
N LEU A 275 -12.25 -1.45 7.18
CA LEU A 275 -11.85 -2.68 7.85
C LEU A 275 -11.88 -2.51 9.36
N THR A 276 -11.37 -1.38 9.86
CA THR A 276 -11.43 -1.03 11.29
C THR A 276 -12.88 -0.91 11.77
N GLU A 277 -13.73 -0.22 11.02
CA GLU A 277 -15.16 -0.07 11.34
C GLU A 277 -15.89 -1.43 11.39
N LEU A 278 -15.54 -2.37 10.50
CA LEU A 278 -16.07 -3.73 10.56
C LEU A 278 -15.71 -4.40 11.88
N ILE A 279 -14.44 -4.35 12.30
CA ILE A 279 -13.99 -4.99 13.55
C ILE A 279 -14.70 -4.37 14.75
N GLU A 280 -14.77 -3.06 14.84
CA GLU A 280 -15.47 -2.37 15.93
C GLU A 280 -16.95 -2.74 16.00
N ARG A 281 -17.66 -2.74 14.86
CA ARG A 281 -19.08 -3.12 14.82
C ARG A 281 -19.31 -4.58 15.19
N ARG A 282 -18.38 -5.48 14.89
CA ARG A 282 -18.49 -6.91 15.25
C ARG A 282 -18.18 -7.12 16.73
N ALA A 283 -17.18 -6.43 17.27
CA ALA A 283 -16.87 -6.45 18.70
C ALA A 283 -18.06 -5.96 19.55
N ALA A 284 -18.70 -4.86 19.14
CA ALA A 284 -19.86 -4.31 19.85
C ALA A 284 -21.09 -5.23 19.85
N ARG A 285 -21.20 -6.17 18.91
CA ARG A 285 -22.31 -7.13 18.79
C ARG A 285 -22.03 -8.47 19.48
N ALA A 286 -20.81 -8.71 19.94
CA ALA A 286 -20.40 -10.01 20.49
C ALA A 286 -21.13 -10.38 21.79
N THR A 287 -21.78 -9.41 22.46
CA THR A 287 -22.46 -9.62 23.75
C THR A 287 -23.88 -10.18 23.63
N ASP A 288 -24.51 -10.09 22.45
CA ASP A 288 -25.97 -10.29 22.31
C ASP A 288 -26.35 -11.51 21.43
N VAL A 289 -25.40 -12.40 21.12
CA VAL A 289 -25.64 -13.53 20.20
C VAL A 289 -25.42 -14.88 20.89
N PRO A 290 -26.36 -15.85 20.78
CA PRO A 290 -26.25 -17.18 21.42
C PRO A 290 -25.03 -18.02 21.03
N ALA A 291 -24.40 -17.72 19.90
CA ALA A 291 -23.18 -18.36 19.41
C ALA A 291 -22.16 -17.26 19.08
N PRO A 292 -21.20 -16.97 19.98
CA PRO A 292 -20.22 -15.93 19.74
C PRO A 292 -19.35 -16.30 18.53
N LYS A 293 -19.12 -15.32 17.67
CA LYS A 293 -18.19 -15.41 16.55
C LYS A 293 -17.11 -14.36 16.73
N GLU A 294 -15.88 -14.80 16.91
CA GLU A 294 -14.74 -13.90 17.04
C GLU A 294 -14.36 -13.38 15.65
N THR A 295 -14.26 -12.05 15.50
CA THR A 295 -13.85 -11.43 14.24
C THR A 295 -12.60 -10.60 14.48
N SER A 296 -11.58 -10.83 13.66
CA SER A 296 -10.32 -10.10 13.68
C SER A 296 -9.90 -9.70 12.27
N ALA A 297 -8.87 -8.88 12.14
CA ALA A 297 -8.31 -8.51 10.86
C ALA A 297 -6.78 -8.41 10.88
N ALA A 298 -6.18 -8.53 9.70
CA ALA A 298 -4.76 -8.28 9.46
C ALA A 298 -4.58 -7.49 8.15
N VAL A 299 -3.57 -6.62 8.12
CA VAL A 299 -3.02 -6.02 6.91
C VAL A 299 -1.62 -6.61 6.71
N VAL A 300 -1.44 -7.34 5.61
CA VAL A 300 -0.17 -7.99 5.25
C VAL A 300 0.56 -7.14 4.22
N PHE A 301 1.68 -6.57 4.64
CA PHE A 301 2.62 -5.82 3.82
C PHE A 301 3.64 -6.80 3.21
N VAL A 302 3.47 -7.08 1.92
CA VAL A 302 4.36 -7.93 1.14
C VAL A 302 5.49 -7.06 0.60
N VAL A 303 6.63 -7.11 1.28
CA VAL A 303 7.85 -6.38 0.92
C VAL A 303 8.56 -7.17 -0.17
N GLN A 304 8.37 -6.75 -1.43
CA GLN A 304 8.88 -7.45 -2.62
C GLN A 304 10.37 -7.14 -2.88
N ARG A 305 11.19 -7.25 -1.84
CA ARG A 305 12.65 -7.06 -1.82
C ARG A 305 13.22 -7.69 -0.55
N ASP A 306 14.51 -8.02 -0.57
CA ASP A 306 15.19 -8.80 0.47
C ASP A 306 16.23 -8.01 1.27
N ASP A 307 16.26 -6.68 1.12
CA ASP A 307 17.21 -5.78 1.78
C ASP A 307 16.56 -4.85 2.82
N CYS A 308 15.26 -5.02 3.09
CA CYS A 308 14.58 -4.32 4.18
C CYS A 308 14.67 -5.10 5.50
N HIS A 309 14.78 -4.36 6.60
CA HIS A 309 14.99 -4.90 7.93
C HIS A 309 13.79 -4.72 8.86
N GLU A 310 12.86 -3.87 8.43
CA GLU A 310 11.66 -3.45 9.15
C GLU A 310 10.67 -2.90 8.13
N PHE A 311 9.43 -2.68 8.55
CA PHE A 311 8.40 -2.06 7.69
C PHE A 311 7.55 -1.07 8.48
N ALA A 312 6.92 -0.12 7.79
CA ALA A 312 5.92 0.75 8.41
C ALA A 312 4.88 1.30 7.40
N PRO A 313 3.67 1.64 7.86
CA PRO A 313 2.83 2.61 7.17
C PRO A 313 3.59 3.92 6.95
N SER A 314 3.61 4.44 5.73
CA SER A 314 4.45 5.58 5.37
C SER A 314 3.85 6.90 5.85
N PHE A 315 4.36 7.44 6.95
CA PHE A 315 4.08 8.82 7.36
C PHE A 315 4.62 9.83 6.33
N LEU A 316 5.78 9.52 5.75
CA LEU A 316 6.48 10.36 4.77
C LEU A 316 5.62 10.68 3.52
N HIS A 317 4.89 9.69 3.01
CA HIS A 317 4.11 9.84 1.77
C HIS A 317 2.62 9.97 2.01
N ASP A 318 2.09 9.40 3.09
CA ASP A 318 0.66 9.41 3.41
C ASP A 318 0.44 9.33 4.93
N ALA A 319 0.64 10.46 5.61
CA ALA A 319 0.41 10.59 7.05
C ALA A 319 -1.02 10.20 7.48
N ALA A 320 -2.02 10.39 6.61
CA ALA A 320 -3.40 9.98 6.88
C ALA A 320 -3.54 8.45 6.90
N PHE A 321 -2.94 7.76 5.92
CA PHE A 321 -2.90 6.29 5.93
C PHE A 321 -2.16 5.75 7.15
N ALA A 322 -1.03 6.35 7.53
CA ALA A 322 -0.28 5.95 8.71
C ALA A 322 -1.11 6.09 10.00
N ALA A 323 -1.79 7.23 10.19
CA ALA A 323 -2.68 7.45 11.32
C ALA A 323 -3.86 6.46 11.35
N LEU A 324 -4.44 6.13 10.19
CA LEU A 324 -5.49 5.12 10.08
C LEU A 324 -4.99 3.72 10.46
N CYS A 325 -3.76 3.36 10.09
CA CYS A 325 -3.15 2.09 10.49
C CYS A 325 -2.88 2.04 12.00
N ALA A 326 -2.40 3.13 12.60
CA ALA A 326 -2.22 3.23 14.06
C ALA A 326 -3.55 3.01 14.79
N ARG A 327 -4.62 3.68 14.36
CA ARG A 327 -5.97 3.46 14.90
C ARG A 327 -6.44 2.03 14.68
N ALA A 328 -6.17 1.43 13.53
CA ALA A 328 -6.53 0.04 13.26
C ALA A 328 -5.83 -0.92 14.24
N ALA A 329 -4.54 -0.69 14.53
CA ALA A 329 -3.78 -1.48 15.49
C ALA A 329 -4.36 -1.38 16.92
N GLU A 330 -4.76 -0.20 17.38
CA GLU A 330 -5.47 -0.01 18.65
C GLU A 330 -6.79 -0.79 18.73
N LYS A 331 -7.40 -1.09 17.57
CA LYS A 331 -8.62 -1.89 17.45
C LYS A 331 -8.37 -3.35 17.11
N ASN A 332 -7.18 -3.85 17.41
CA ASN A 332 -6.76 -5.24 17.20
C ASN A 332 -6.70 -5.67 15.72
N VAL A 333 -6.49 -4.74 14.79
CA VAL A 333 -6.09 -5.07 13.41
C VAL A 333 -4.58 -5.28 13.39
N GLN A 334 -4.12 -6.49 13.06
CA GLN A 334 -2.70 -6.81 13.02
C GLN A 334 -2.04 -6.16 11.79
N LEU A 335 -0.86 -5.58 11.95
CA LEU A 335 -0.02 -5.15 10.84
C LEU A 335 1.14 -6.13 10.74
N LEU A 336 1.26 -6.83 9.60
CA LEU A 336 2.24 -7.90 9.40
C LEU A 336 3.11 -7.57 8.19
N GLY A 337 4.43 -7.55 8.36
CA GLY A 337 5.38 -7.34 7.27
C GLY A 337 6.12 -8.63 6.94
N TYR A 338 6.21 -8.98 5.66
CA TYR A 338 6.94 -10.15 5.20
C TYR A 338 7.80 -9.79 3.99
N ALA A 339 9.10 -10.04 4.11
CA ALA A 339 10.03 -9.89 2.99
C ALA A 339 9.93 -11.06 2.02
N VAL A 340 10.15 -10.76 0.74
CA VAL A 340 10.16 -11.72 -0.35
C VAL A 340 11.43 -11.53 -1.16
N ALA A 341 12.26 -12.56 -1.21
CA ALA A 341 13.40 -12.61 -2.13
C ALA A 341 12.92 -12.90 -3.55
N LEU A 342 13.39 -12.11 -4.51
CA LEU A 342 13.16 -12.33 -5.93
C LEU A 342 14.45 -12.80 -6.59
N GLU A 343 14.36 -13.98 -7.19
CA GLU A 343 15.53 -14.73 -7.63
C GLU A 343 15.33 -15.16 -9.08
N PRO A 344 15.62 -14.28 -10.05
CA PRO A 344 15.69 -14.69 -11.44
C PRO A 344 16.90 -15.58 -11.66
N ASP A 345 16.65 -16.71 -12.31
CA ASP A 345 17.63 -17.58 -12.93
C ASP A 345 17.68 -17.23 -14.42
N GLU A 346 18.50 -16.22 -14.72
CA GLU A 346 18.67 -15.71 -16.09
C GLU A 346 19.26 -16.77 -17.03
N GLY A 347 20.00 -17.75 -16.50
CA GLY A 347 20.56 -18.86 -17.27
C GLY A 347 19.50 -19.82 -17.81
N ASN A 348 18.47 -20.07 -17.02
CA ASN A 348 17.36 -20.93 -17.41
C ASN A 348 16.11 -20.15 -17.86
N GLY A 349 16.17 -18.81 -17.91
CA GLY A 349 15.03 -17.95 -18.22
C GLY A 349 13.86 -18.20 -17.27
N ARG A 350 14.14 -18.48 -15.99
CA ARG A 350 13.16 -18.80 -14.95
C ARG A 350 13.40 -17.94 -13.73
N GLY A 351 12.58 -18.09 -12.70
CA GLY A 351 12.87 -17.49 -11.41
C GLY A 351 11.87 -17.91 -10.36
N GLN A 352 12.07 -17.41 -9.15
CA GLN A 352 11.17 -17.67 -8.03
C GLN A 352 11.06 -16.47 -7.09
N ALA A 353 9.95 -16.44 -6.37
CA ALA A 353 9.73 -15.54 -5.25
C ALA A 353 9.66 -16.39 -3.97
N ARG A 354 10.58 -16.17 -3.03
CA ARG A 354 10.68 -16.92 -1.78
C ARG A 354 10.25 -16.07 -0.59
N LEU A 355 9.39 -16.61 0.26
CA LEU A 355 9.05 -16.00 1.54
C LEU A 355 10.28 -16.03 2.47
N LEU A 356 10.63 -14.87 3.00
CA LEU A 356 11.66 -14.73 4.02
C LEU A 356 11.02 -14.62 5.41
N GLN A 357 11.77 -14.06 6.36
CA GLN A 357 11.29 -13.80 7.70
C GLN A 357 10.25 -12.67 7.75
N ALA A 358 9.44 -12.68 8.81
CA ALA A 358 8.63 -11.54 9.17
C ALA A 358 9.55 -10.35 9.50
N LEU A 359 9.16 -9.16 9.06
CA LEU A 359 9.84 -7.92 9.39
C LEU A 359 9.16 -7.28 10.61
N PRO A 360 9.93 -6.75 11.58
CA PRO A 360 9.35 -5.99 12.68
C PRO A 360 8.70 -4.70 12.16
N LEU A 361 7.59 -4.31 12.80
CA LEU A 361 6.98 -3.00 12.58
C LEU A 361 7.89 -1.92 13.17
N TYR A 362 8.35 -0.99 12.34
CA TYR A 362 9.12 0.16 12.81
C TYR A 362 8.20 1.15 13.52
N THR A 363 8.41 1.32 14.82
CA THR A 363 7.81 2.38 15.61
C THR A 363 8.85 3.48 15.76
N HIS A 364 8.60 4.65 15.16
CA HIS A 364 9.41 5.82 15.45
C HIS A 364 9.24 6.16 16.93
N THR A 365 10.25 5.89 17.75
CA THR A 365 10.33 6.46 19.09
C THR A 365 10.90 7.85 18.89
N PRO A 366 10.13 8.94 19.08
CA PRO A 366 10.71 10.28 19.00
C PRO A 366 11.89 10.34 19.96
N SER A 367 13.04 10.83 19.49
CA SER A 367 14.16 11.09 20.37
C SER A 367 13.74 12.16 21.40
N GLU A 368 14.26 12.12 22.63
CA GLU A 368 13.92 13.07 23.70
C GLU A 368 14.13 14.55 23.30
N ASN A 369 14.88 14.82 22.23
CA ASN A 369 15.08 16.15 21.69
C ASN A 369 13.93 16.65 20.79
N GLU A 370 13.16 15.76 20.15
CA GLU A 370 12.00 16.15 19.33
C GLU A 370 10.75 16.42 20.18
N ALA A 371 10.64 15.75 21.34
CA ALA A 371 9.53 15.96 22.28
C ALA A 371 9.54 17.34 22.96
N ASN A 372 10.69 18.03 22.96
CA ASN A 372 10.83 19.35 23.58
C ASN A 372 10.51 20.53 22.63
N ASP A 373 10.54 20.32 21.31
CA ASP A 373 10.27 21.41 20.35
C ASP A 373 8.77 21.67 20.15
N ASP A 374 7.91 20.65 20.31
CA ASP A 374 6.45 20.79 20.14
C ASP A 374 5.74 21.50 21.30
N ASN A 375 6.39 21.64 22.46
CA ASN A 375 5.78 22.28 23.64
C ASN A 375 6.05 23.79 23.74
N SER A 376 6.79 24.38 22.79
CA SER A 376 7.18 25.80 22.83
C SER A 376 6.32 26.73 21.96
N ASN A 377 5.46 26.20 21.08
CA ASN A 377 4.79 27.00 20.05
C ASN A 377 3.26 27.14 20.18
N VAL A 378 2.66 26.69 21.29
CA VAL A 378 1.21 26.84 21.57
C VAL A 378 0.90 27.93 22.61
N ALA A 379 1.91 28.47 23.31
CA ALA A 379 1.69 29.41 24.43
C ALA A 379 1.83 30.91 24.07
N SER A 380 2.07 31.28 22.81
CA SER A 380 2.43 32.66 22.44
C SER A 380 1.58 33.27 21.31
N GLN A 381 0.31 32.88 21.18
CA GLN A 381 -0.66 33.61 20.34
C GLN A 381 -2.05 33.70 21.00
N SER A 382 -2.13 34.34 22.16
CA SER A 382 -3.39 34.92 22.62
C SER A 382 -3.11 36.01 23.65
N THR A 383 -2.90 37.24 23.20
CA THR A 383 -3.23 38.47 23.94
C THR A 383 -2.96 39.71 23.09
N LYS A 384 -3.88 40.69 23.16
CA LYS A 384 -3.96 42.02 22.48
C LYS A 384 -4.57 41.95 21.07
N GLN A 385 -5.63 42.65 20.69
CA GLN A 385 -6.36 43.86 21.10
C GLN A 385 -7.75 43.74 20.39
N MET A 386 -8.92 44.30 20.76
CA MET A 386 -9.28 45.64 21.25
C MET A 386 -10.82 45.66 21.42
N LYS A 387 -11.38 46.22 22.51
CA LYS A 387 -12.21 47.44 22.52
C LYS A 387 -12.84 47.72 23.90
N PRO A 388 -13.08 49.01 24.23
CA PRO A 388 -13.31 49.46 25.59
C PRO A 388 -14.79 49.50 26.00
N THR A 389 -14.92 49.57 27.31
CA THR A 389 -16.07 49.66 28.21
C THR A 389 -17.13 50.71 27.89
N LYS A 390 -18.40 50.35 28.17
CA LYS A 390 -19.35 51.22 28.87
C LYS A 390 -20.06 50.41 29.96
N ALA A 391 -19.89 50.87 31.20
CA ALA A 391 -20.47 50.32 32.42
C ALA A 391 -21.96 50.66 32.53
N ARG A 392 -22.75 49.70 33.04
CA ARG A 392 -24.13 49.86 33.48
C ARG A 392 -24.14 49.87 35.01
N THR A 393 -24.47 51.02 35.58
CA THR A 393 -24.69 51.24 37.00
C THR A 393 -26.07 50.70 37.39
N THR A 394 -26.16 49.77 38.34
CA THR A 394 -27.39 49.57 39.12
C THR A 394 -27.04 49.38 40.59
N LYS A 395 -27.63 50.26 41.40
CA LYS A 395 -27.47 50.44 42.85
C LYS A 395 -28.01 49.24 43.63
N ASN A 396 -27.32 48.94 44.73
CA ASN A 396 -27.78 48.10 45.84
C ASN A 396 -29.10 48.62 46.44
N LYS A 397 -29.97 47.69 46.81
CA LYS A 397 -31.10 47.93 47.72
C LYS A 397 -31.13 46.80 48.73
N THR A 398 -30.72 47.10 49.96
CA THR A 398 -30.97 46.27 51.14
C THR A 398 -31.93 47.06 52.02
N THR A 399 -33.08 46.48 52.37
CA THR A 399 -33.89 46.98 53.47
C THR A 399 -34.41 45.79 54.25
N SER A 400 -34.12 45.86 55.55
CA SER A 400 -34.45 44.95 56.65
C SER A 400 -35.95 44.61 56.73
N GLN A 401 -36.24 43.37 57.13
CA GLN A 401 -37.48 43.01 57.84
C GLN A 401 -37.19 43.04 59.34
N THR A 402 -38.00 43.77 60.12
CA THR A 402 -38.62 43.28 61.37
C THR A 402 -39.61 44.32 61.88
N ARG A 403 -40.83 43.88 62.22
CA ARG A 403 -41.84 44.69 62.93
C ARG A 403 -41.83 44.29 64.40
N LYS A 404 -41.85 45.33 65.25
CA LYS A 404 -41.96 45.39 66.71
C LYS A 404 -40.67 45.20 67.49
#